data_AF-A0A353SWM7-F1
#
_entry.id   AF-A0A353SWM7-F1
#
_cell.length_a   1.000
_cell.length_b   1.000
_cell.length_c   1.000
_cell.angle_alpha   90.00
_cell.angle_beta   90.00
_cell.angle_gamma   90.00
#
_symmetry.space_group_name_H-M   'P 1'
#
loop_
_entity.id
_entity.type
_entity.pdbx_description
1 polymer ?
#
loop_
_entity_poly.entity_id
_entity_poly.type
_entity_poly.pdbx_seq_one_letter_code
_entity_poly.pdbx_strand_id
1 'polypeptide(L)'
;MKTISRLFQTYIQAPWRTQLQWIGIFLTGLAILIIISAFYVNVTTRTALAGREIALAKDNILRMHHDISDLESTIASQGSTKNMQERAEILGFKPVGPEEFTFIYVPGYTQKTAFSLAPKAVRNAEPILLPEYTESLFDWFANRGQP
;
A
#
# COMPACT_ATOMS: atom_id res chain seq x y z
N MET A 1 -59.01 61.31 51.20
CA MET A 1 -58.93 59.83 51.15
C MET A 1 -58.54 59.46 49.72
N LYS A 2 -57.26 59.44 49.33
CA LYS A 2 -56.27 58.33 49.35
C LYS A 2 -56.72 57.04 48.65
N THR A 3 -56.54 56.94 47.32
CA THR A 3 -56.37 55.67 46.56
C THR A 3 -55.93 55.91 45.09
N ILE A 4 -54.70 56.39 44.83
CA ILE A 4 -54.12 56.35 43.46
C ILE A 4 -52.61 55.98 43.48
N SER A 5 -52.23 54.97 44.25
CA SER A 5 -50.81 54.59 44.32
C SER A 5 -50.62 53.09 44.50
N ARG A 6 -51.04 52.32 43.49
CA ARG A 6 -50.71 50.89 43.37
C ARG A 6 -50.50 50.42 41.93
N LEU A 7 -49.91 51.24 41.05
CA LEU A 7 -49.56 50.82 39.68
C LEU A 7 -48.06 50.94 39.33
N PHE A 8 -47.20 51.32 40.28
CA PHE A 8 -45.75 51.47 40.02
C PHE A 8 -44.87 50.74 41.04
N GLN A 9 -45.34 49.61 41.56
CA GLN A 9 -44.53 48.69 42.35
C GLN A 9 -44.48 47.38 41.54
N THR A 10 -43.64 47.26 40.52
CA THR A 10 -42.25 46.78 40.66
C THR A 10 -41.61 46.89 39.28
N TYR A 11 -41.36 48.11 38.81
CA TYR A 11 -40.44 48.31 37.69
C TYR A 11 -39.06 48.53 38.28
N ILE A 12 -38.04 47.92 37.67
CA ILE A 12 -36.62 47.99 38.06
C ILE A 12 -36.20 46.91 39.07
N GLN A 13 -36.33 45.63 38.67
CA GLN A 13 -35.19 44.75 38.89
C GLN A 13 -34.04 45.30 38.03
N ALA A 14 -32.92 45.61 38.67
CA ALA A 14 -31.82 46.36 38.07
C ALA A 14 -31.37 45.75 36.72
N PRO A 15 -31.73 46.35 35.56
CA PRO A 15 -31.63 45.72 34.24
C PRO A 15 -30.18 45.47 33.79
N TRP A 16 -29.21 46.08 34.48
CA TRP A 16 -27.79 45.89 34.24
C TRP A 16 -27.34 44.43 34.44
N ARG A 17 -27.96 43.68 35.36
CA ARG A 17 -27.60 42.26 35.60
C ARG A 17 -27.91 41.38 34.40
N THR A 18 -29.06 41.59 33.75
CA THR A 18 -29.48 40.82 32.59
C THR A 18 -28.61 41.13 31.37
N GLN A 19 -28.23 42.40 31.17
CA GLN A 19 -27.31 42.80 30.10
C GLN A 19 -25.92 42.18 30.26
N LEU A 20 -25.37 42.17 31.48
CA LEU A 20 -24.09 41.52 31.78
C LEU A 20 -24.15 39.99 31.64
N GLN A 21 -25.29 39.36 31.96
CA GLN A 21 -25.48 37.92 31.75
C GLN A 21 -25.44 37.53 30.26
N TRP A 22 -26.09 38.31 29.39
CA TRP A 22 -26.05 38.07 27.95
C TRP A 22 -24.65 38.23 27.37
N ILE A 23 -23.91 39.25 27.80
CA ILE A 23 -22.50 39.44 27.43
C ILE A 23 -21.67 38.24 27.91
N GLY A 24 -21.85 37.79 29.15
CA GLY A 24 -21.15 36.62 29.69
C GLY A 24 -21.43 35.32 28.94
N ILE A 25 -22.70 35.06 28.60
CA ILE A 25 -23.10 33.88 27.80
C ILE A 25 -22.49 33.96 26.40
N PHE A 26 -22.54 35.13 25.76
CA PHE A 26 -21.94 35.35 24.44
C PHE A 26 -20.43 35.10 24.47
N LEU A 27 -19.74 35.65 25.46
CA LEU A 27 -18.29 35.52 25.62
C LEU A 27 -17.89 34.06 25.94
N THR A 28 -18.70 33.35 26.71
CA THR A 28 -18.53 31.92 26.99
C THR A 28 -18.70 31.09 25.72
N GLY A 29 -19.74 31.36 24.93
CA GLY A 29 -19.95 30.70 23.64
C GLY A 29 -18.79 30.92 22.68
N LEU A 30 -18.28 32.15 22.62
CA LEU A 30 -17.11 32.49 21.82
C LEU A 30 -15.85 31.74 22.29
N ALA A 31 -15.62 31.65 23.60
CA ALA A 31 -14.49 30.91 24.15
C ALA A 31 -14.55 29.42 23.79
N ILE A 32 -15.73 28.80 23.86
CA ILE A 32 -15.94 27.40 23.45
C ILE A 32 -15.60 27.23 21.96
N LEU A 33 -16.07 28.13 21.09
CA LEU A 33 -15.75 28.08 19.66
C LEU A 33 -14.25 28.20 19.39
N ILE A 34 -13.55 29.08 20.11
CA ILE A 34 -12.08 29.22 19.98
C ILE A 34 -11.37 27.93 20.38
N ILE A 35 -11.78 27.28 21.48
CA ILE A 35 -11.19 26.01 21.93
C ILE A 35 -11.39 24.91 20.87
N ILE A 36 -12.61 24.78 20.35
CA ILE A 36 -12.92 23.80 19.30
C ILE A 36 -12.08 24.06 18.05
N SER A 37 -11.96 25.33 17.64
CA SER A 37 -11.15 25.73 16.48
C SER A 37 -9.66 25.41 16.67
N ALA A 38 -9.10 25.75 17.84
CA ALA A 38 -7.71 25.46 18.18
C ALA A 38 -7.42 23.95 18.20
N PHE A 39 -8.36 23.15 18.71
CA PHE A 39 -8.26 21.69 18.69
C PHE A 39 -8.28 21.15 17.26
N TYR A 40 -9.22 21.62 16.43
CA TYR A 40 -9.34 21.19 15.03
C TYR A 40 -8.05 21.45 14.23
N VAL A 41 -7.48 22.66 14.36
CA VAL A 41 -6.21 23.01 13.70
C VAL A 41 -5.05 22.12 14.17
N ASN A 42 -4.99 21.81 15.47
CA ASN A 42 -3.94 20.93 16.02
C ASN A 42 -4.02 19.50 15.49
N VAL A 43 -5.23 18.96 15.29
CA VAL A 43 -5.41 17.61 14.74
C VAL A 43 -5.04 17.57 13.26
N THR A 44 -5.53 18.52 12.46
CA THR A 44 -5.27 18.56 11.01
C THR A 44 -3.80 18.82 10.67
N THR A 45 -3.09 19.61 11.46
CA THR A 45 -1.65 19.85 11.25
C THR A 45 -0.81 18.61 11.52
N ARG A 46 -1.11 17.85 12.58
CA ARG A 46 -0.40 16.60 12.91
C ARG A 46 -0.61 15.52 11.85
N THR A 47 -1.83 15.38 11.34
CA THR A 47 -2.12 14.42 10.27
C THR A 47 -1.46 14.82 8.95
N ALA A 48 -1.41 16.12 8.62
CA ALA A 48 -0.71 16.61 7.44
C ALA A 48 0.81 16.38 7.51
N LEU A 49 1.43 16.58 8.69
CA LEU A 49 2.86 16.32 8.89
C LEU A 49 3.20 14.83 8.76
N ALA A 50 2.46 13.96 9.45
CA ALA A 50 2.65 12.51 9.34
C ALA A 50 2.42 12.00 7.91
N GLY A 51 1.40 12.52 7.21
CA GLY A 51 1.14 12.19 5.81
C GLY A 51 2.29 12.61 4.87
N ARG A 52 2.91 13.77 5.11
CA ARG A 52 4.06 14.23 4.32
C ARG A 52 5.29 13.34 4.52
N GLU A 53 5.56 12.92 5.75
CA GLU A 53 6.67 12.02 6.06
C GLU A 53 6.49 10.65 5.39
N ILE A 54 5.27 10.09 5.45
CA ILE A 54 4.93 8.85 4.75
C ILE A 54 5.09 9.01 3.23
N ALA A 55 4.67 10.15 2.66
CA ALA A 55 4.82 10.41 1.23
C ALA A 55 6.30 10.48 0.80
N LEU A 56 7.15 11.13 1.59
CA LEU A 56 8.59 11.19 1.34
C LEU A 56 9.26 9.81 1.46
N ALA A 57 8.89 9.03 2.48
CA ALA A 57 9.39 7.67 2.63
C ALA A 57 8.99 6.78 1.43
N LYS A 58 7.74 6.90 0.95
CA LYS A 58 7.28 6.20 -0.26
C LYS A 58 8.04 6.62 -1.52
N ASP A 59 8.30 7.92 -1.72
CA ASP A 59 9.08 8.40 -2.87
C ASP A 59 10.50 7.82 -2.85
N ASN A 60 11.15 7.79 -1.67
CA ASN A 60 12.47 7.18 -1.52
C ASN A 60 12.46 5.68 -1.83
N ILE A 61 11.47 4.93 -1.33
CA ILE A 61 11.33 3.50 -1.64
C ILE A 61 11.17 3.28 -3.15
N LEU A 62 10.34 4.10 -3.82
CA LEU A 62 10.12 3.97 -5.26
C LEU A 62 11.39 4.26 -6.06
N ARG A 63 12.14 5.31 -5.68
CA ARG A 63 13.44 5.63 -6.30
C ARG A 63 14.43 4.47 -6.15
N MET A 64 14.58 3.95 -4.94
CA MET A 64 15.46 2.81 -4.69
C MET A 64 15.06 1.58 -5.51
N HIS A 65 13.76 1.33 -5.68
CA HIS A 65 13.29 0.20 -6.46
C HIS A 65 13.57 0.37 -7.97
N HIS A 66 13.41 1.58 -8.50
CA HIS A 66 13.84 1.89 -9.86
C HIS A 66 15.35 1.71 -10.04
N ASP A 67 16.18 2.23 -9.13
CA ASP A 67 17.63 2.10 -9.20
C ASP A 67 18.08 0.62 -9.21
N ILE A 68 17.44 -0.22 -8.38
CA ILE A 68 17.69 -1.66 -8.37
C ILE A 68 17.34 -2.28 -9.73
N SER A 69 16.17 -1.94 -10.28
CA SER A 69 15.73 -2.50 -11.56
C SER A 69 16.65 -2.09 -12.72
N ASP A 70 17.12 -0.84 -12.72
CA ASP A 70 18.08 -0.34 -13.72
C ASP A 70 19.44 -1.05 -13.60
N LEU A 71 19.92 -1.28 -12.37
CA LEU A 71 21.15 -2.04 -12.12
C LEU A 71 21.01 -3.50 -12.53
N GLU A 72 19.89 -4.16 -12.21
CA GLU A 72 19.61 -5.53 -12.64
C GLU A 72 19.57 -5.66 -14.17
N SER A 73 18.90 -4.72 -14.85
CA SER A 73 18.87 -4.65 -16.30
C SER A 73 20.28 -4.46 -16.88
N THR A 74 21.09 -3.60 -16.27
CA THR A 74 22.49 -3.38 -16.66
C THR A 74 23.32 -4.65 -16.50
N ILE A 75 23.24 -5.33 -15.35
CA ILE A 75 23.94 -6.59 -15.10
C ILE A 75 23.50 -7.67 -16.09
N ALA A 76 22.19 -7.81 -16.31
CA ALA A 76 21.64 -8.78 -17.25
C ALA A 76 22.12 -8.50 -18.68
N SER A 77 22.19 -7.23 -19.08
CA SER A 77 22.74 -6.86 -20.38
C SER A 77 24.22 -7.24 -20.48
N GLN A 78 25.05 -6.86 -19.52
CA GLN A 78 26.50 -7.08 -19.55
C GLN A 78 26.90 -8.54 -19.40
N GLY A 79 26.15 -9.30 -18.60
CA GLY A 79 26.31 -10.73 -18.36
C GLY A 79 25.49 -11.62 -19.31
N SER A 80 24.76 -11.03 -20.25
CA SER A 80 24.03 -11.82 -21.24
C SER A 80 25.01 -12.70 -22.02
N THR A 81 24.62 -13.95 -22.27
CA THR A 81 25.42 -14.90 -23.06
C THR A 81 25.86 -14.30 -24.38
N LYS A 82 25.01 -13.47 -25.00
CA LYS A 82 25.34 -12.73 -26.22
C LYS A 82 26.53 -11.80 -26.04
N ASN A 83 26.48 -10.89 -25.06
CA ASN A 83 27.56 -9.93 -24.82
C ASN A 83 28.83 -10.61 -24.31
N MET A 84 28.70 -11.71 -23.57
CA MET A 84 29.84 -12.54 -23.18
C MET A 84 30.49 -13.23 -24.38
N GLN A 85 29.69 -13.80 -25.28
CA GLN A 85 30.16 -14.46 -26.49
C GLN A 85 30.88 -13.47 -27.41
N GLU A 86 30.28 -12.31 -27.66
CA GLU A 86 30.91 -11.23 -28.45
C GLU A 86 32.25 -10.81 -27.84
N ARG A 87 32.33 -10.66 -26.52
CA ARG A 87 33.58 -10.32 -25.82
C ARG A 87 34.62 -11.45 -25.91
N ALA A 88 34.19 -12.70 -25.87
CA ALA A 88 35.06 -13.87 -26.04
C ALA A 88 35.63 -13.93 -27.46
N GLU A 89 34.81 -13.66 -28.48
CA GLU A 89 35.23 -13.60 -29.89
C GLU A 89 36.26 -12.47 -30.12
N ILE A 90 36.05 -11.29 -29.56
CA ILE A 90 37.02 -10.16 -29.62
C ILE A 90 38.36 -10.53 -28.98
N LEU A 91 38.35 -11.32 -27.91
CA LEU A 91 39.56 -11.82 -27.24
C LEU A 91 40.23 -12.99 -27.98
N GLY A 92 39.68 -13.42 -29.12
CA GLY A 92 40.21 -14.51 -29.94
C GLY A 92 39.82 -15.91 -29.45
N PHE A 93 38.88 -16.02 -28.51
CA PHE A 93 38.28 -17.31 -28.18
C PHE A 93 37.36 -17.74 -29.32
N LYS A 94 37.35 -19.05 -29.59
CA LYS A 94 36.50 -19.69 -30.59
C LYS A 94 35.72 -20.83 -29.94
N PRO A 95 34.48 -21.11 -30.38
CA PRO A 95 33.74 -22.28 -29.92
C PRO A 95 34.55 -23.56 -30.20
N VAL A 96 34.66 -24.41 -29.18
CA VAL A 96 35.40 -25.69 -29.28
C VAL A 96 34.59 -26.68 -30.11
N GLY A 97 35.24 -27.25 -31.13
CA GLY A 97 34.65 -28.29 -31.98
C GLY A 97 34.68 -29.69 -31.33
N PRO A 98 33.83 -30.63 -31.77
CA PRO A 98 33.79 -32.01 -31.25
C PRO A 98 35.15 -32.73 -31.31
N GLU A 99 35.97 -32.42 -32.31
CA GLU A 99 37.31 -32.96 -32.50
C GLU A 99 38.40 -32.36 -31.58
N GLU A 100 38.14 -31.25 -30.90
CA GLU A 100 39.10 -30.59 -30.00
C GLU A 100 38.99 -31.09 -28.53
N PHE A 101 38.04 -31.97 -28.22
CA PHE A 101 37.86 -32.54 -26.86
C PHE A 101 38.93 -33.58 -26.52
N THR A 102 39.75 -33.29 -25.51
CA THR A 102 40.61 -34.31 -24.88
C THR A 102 39.95 -34.82 -23.60
N PHE A 103 39.53 -36.09 -23.61
CA PHE A 103 38.95 -36.74 -22.43
C PHE A 103 40.05 -37.24 -21.51
N ILE A 104 40.08 -36.73 -20.28
CA ILE A 104 40.99 -37.21 -19.23
C ILE A 104 40.18 -38.11 -18.29
N TYR A 105 40.65 -39.34 -18.10
CA TYR A 105 40.05 -40.25 -17.11
C TYR A 105 40.51 -39.85 -15.71
N VAL A 106 39.57 -39.44 -14.86
CA VAL A 106 39.83 -39.12 -13.45
C VAL A 106 39.35 -40.29 -12.59
N PRO A 107 40.26 -41.07 -11.97
CA PRO A 107 39.89 -42.18 -11.10
C PRO A 107 39.03 -41.69 -9.93
N GLY A 108 37.88 -42.32 -9.70
CA GLY A 108 36.96 -41.96 -8.61
C GLY A 108 35.95 -40.85 -8.93
N TYR A 109 35.90 -40.35 -10.17
CA TYR A 109 34.88 -39.38 -10.57
C TYR A 109 33.47 -40.03 -10.56
N THR A 110 32.62 -39.59 -9.65
CA THR A 110 31.18 -39.90 -9.66
C THR A 110 30.46 -38.79 -10.41
N GLN A 111 29.85 -39.12 -11.55
CA GLN A 111 29.06 -38.16 -12.32
C GLN A 111 27.92 -37.62 -11.44
N LYS A 112 27.85 -36.28 -11.28
CA LYS A 112 26.67 -35.65 -10.70
C LYS A 112 25.51 -35.90 -11.66
N THR A 113 24.55 -36.74 -11.25
CA THR A 113 23.30 -36.94 -11.98
C THR A 113 22.65 -35.59 -12.18
N ALA A 114 22.33 -35.21 -13.42
CA ALA A 114 21.63 -33.96 -13.69
C ALA A 114 20.33 -33.94 -12.87
N PHE A 115 20.21 -32.97 -11.96
CA PHE A 115 18.99 -32.77 -11.21
C PHE A 115 17.92 -32.28 -12.20
N SER A 116 16.96 -33.15 -12.52
CA SER A 116 15.85 -32.81 -13.41
C SER A 116 14.93 -31.82 -12.70
N LEU A 117 15.02 -30.55 -13.08
CA LEU A 117 14.09 -29.49 -12.67
C LEU A 117 12.75 -29.54 -13.42
N ALA A 118 12.58 -30.51 -14.33
CA ALA A 118 11.30 -30.69 -15.00
C ALA A 118 10.25 -31.16 -13.98
N PRO A 119 9.09 -30.49 -13.86
CA PRO A 119 8.00 -30.99 -13.03
C PRO A 119 7.65 -32.39 -13.49
N LYS A 120 7.71 -33.39 -12.59
CA LYS A 120 7.10 -34.70 -12.86
C LYS A 120 5.65 -34.42 -13.21
N ALA A 121 5.24 -34.74 -14.44
CA ALA A 121 3.83 -34.67 -14.82
C ALA A 121 3.05 -35.51 -13.82
N VAL A 122 2.27 -34.86 -12.95
CA VAL A 122 1.35 -35.52 -12.04
C VAL A 122 0.26 -36.11 -12.92
N ARG A 123 0.46 -37.36 -13.35
CA ARG A 123 -0.62 -38.16 -13.90
C ARG A 123 -1.62 -38.38 -12.77
N ASN A 124 -2.81 -37.83 -12.97
CA ASN A 124 -3.98 -37.87 -12.08
C ASN A 124 -3.98 -36.74 -11.04
N ALA A 125 -4.34 -35.53 -11.50
CA ALA A 125 -5.05 -34.62 -10.63
C ALA A 125 -6.46 -35.18 -10.43
N GLU A 126 -6.69 -35.90 -9.34
CA GLU A 126 -8.06 -35.98 -8.81
C GLU A 126 -8.55 -34.54 -8.62
N PRO A 127 -9.75 -34.17 -9.07
CA PRO A 127 -10.26 -32.82 -8.88
C PRO A 127 -10.28 -32.52 -7.38
N ILE A 128 -9.38 -31.64 -6.92
CA ILE A 128 -9.32 -31.18 -5.53
C ILE A 128 -10.59 -30.38 -5.19
N LEU A 129 -11.31 -29.91 -6.21
CA LEU A 129 -12.50 -29.10 -6.08
C LEU A 129 -13.75 -29.97 -6.20
N LEU A 130 -14.68 -29.83 -5.25
CA LEU A 130 -16.03 -30.40 -5.38
C LEU A 130 -16.71 -29.80 -6.62
N PRO A 131 -17.57 -30.55 -7.33
CA PRO A 131 -18.20 -30.10 -8.57
C PRO A 131 -18.92 -28.75 -8.47
N GLU A 132 -19.44 -28.45 -7.27
CA GLU A 132 -20.10 -27.19 -6.91
C GLU A 132 -19.22 -25.94 -7.08
N TYR A 133 -17.88 -26.10 -6.98
CA TYR A 133 -16.92 -25.00 -7.16
C TYR A 133 -16.37 -24.91 -8.59
N THR A 134 -16.74 -25.85 -9.46
CA THR A 134 -16.43 -25.82 -10.89
C THR A 134 -17.65 -25.51 -11.76
N GLU A 135 -18.83 -25.39 -11.15
CA GLU A 135 -20.05 -24.97 -11.85
C GLU A 135 -19.96 -23.48 -12.21
N SER A 136 -20.32 -23.15 -13.45
CA SER A 136 -20.45 -21.76 -13.88
C SER A 136 -21.58 -21.08 -13.11
N LEU A 137 -21.40 -19.81 -12.72
CA LEU A 137 -22.46 -19.02 -12.08
C LEU A 137 -23.75 -18.98 -12.92
N PHE A 138 -23.61 -19.08 -14.25
CA PHE A 138 -24.74 -19.16 -15.18
C PHE A 138 -25.46 -20.52 -15.13
N ASP A 139 -24.71 -21.63 -15.00
CA ASP A 139 -25.28 -22.98 -14.87
C ASP A 139 -26.00 -23.14 -13.53
N TRP A 140 -25.38 -22.64 -12.45
CA TRP A 140 -25.99 -22.60 -11.11
C TRP A 140 -27.33 -21.85 -11.11
N PHE A 141 -27.38 -20.69 -11.78
CA PHE A 141 -28.60 -19.88 -11.87
C PHE A 141 -29.68 -20.56 -12.71
N ALA A 142 -29.31 -21.25 -13.80
CA ALA A 142 -30.25 -21.99 -14.64
C ALA A 142 -30.85 -23.21 -13.91
N ASN A 143 -30.06 -23.93 -13.11
CA ASN A 143 -30.51 -25.13 -12.40
C ASN A 143 -31.39 -24.85 -11.17
N ARG A 144 -31.19 -23.73 -10.46
CA ARG A 144 -31.98 -23.38 -9.26
C ARG A 144 -33.04 -22.30 -9.49
N GLY A 145 -33.12 -21.75 -10.71
CA GLY A 145 -34.02 -20.66 -11.08
C GLY A 145 -35.38 -21.07 -11.65
N GLN A 146 -35.78 -22.34 -11.59
CA GLN A 146 -37.13 -22.76 -11.98
C GLN A 146 -37.95 -23.11 -10.72
N PRO A 147 -39.18 -22.59 -10.57
CA PRO A 147 -40.04 -22.79 -9.41
C PRO A 147 -40.51 -24.24 -9.24
#